data_AF-A0A9L0J8T0-F1
#
_entry.id   AF-A0A9L0J8T0-F1
#
_cell.length_a   1.000
_cell.length_b   1.000
_cell.length_c   1.000
_cell.angle_alpha   90.00
_cell.angle_beta   90.00
_cell.angle_gamma   90.00
#
_symmetry.space_group_name_H-M   'P 1'
#
loop_
_entity.id
_entity.type
_entity.pdbx_description
1 polymer ?
#
loop_
_entity_poly.entity_id
_entity_poly.type
_entity_poly.pdbx_seq_one_letter_code
_entity_poly.pdbx_strand_id
1 'polypeptide(L)'
;GPAPDAAQGPQPPPPPPPPRPLLFGAEGRPVPCDWGGLLDERRLVTHLKLALGREARLWRAGTPQVEICDAFQEVVLQLLRLKNIFHFSQSTFNLALTIFSRLLASVKLIPRIKDFIKHYGSGYTPNELLRMELAILDKLHWDLYIGTPLDFLTIFHALVVLGWPHVVELLPQRNPSLHVASLTRQLQHCMAGHQLLQFKGSTLALVIITLELERLMPDWWTPISDLLKKAQISIEQLRCCMDLVKHQLRTF
;
A
#
# COMPACT_ATOMS: atom_id res chain seq x y z
N GLY A 1 63.20 24.47 21.94
CA GLY A 1 61.98 25.30 22.08
C GLY A 1 60.85 24.62 21.34
N PRO A 2 59.65 24.52 21.92
CA PRO A 2 58.52 23.87 21.25
C PRO A 2 57.89 24.81 20.22
N ALA A 3 57.28 24.22 19.19
CA ALA A 3 56.60 24.89 18.08
C ALA A 3 55.27 25.55 18.52
N PRO A 4 54.77 26.59 17.82
CA PRO A 4 53.55 27.28 18.22
C PRO A 4 52.28 26.54 17.75
N ASP A 5 51.31 26.47 18.65
CA ASP A 5 49.94 26.00 18.39
C ASP A 5 49.25 26.92 17.37
N ALA A 6 48.81 26.35 16.26
CA ALA A 6 47.94 27.01 15.30
C ALA A 6 46.49 26.96 15.84
N ALA A 7 46.04 28.07 16.42
CA ALA A 7 44.65 28.27 16.81
C ALA A 7 43.74 28.27 15.56
N GLN A 8 42.96 27.20 15.38
CA GLN A 8 41.86 27.17 14.40
C GLN A 8 40.74 28.09 14.87
N GLY A 9 40.47 29.15 14.10
CA GLY A 9 39.35 30.06 14.33
C GLY A 9 37.98 29.38 14.15
N PRO A 10 36.89 30.00 14.63
CA PRO A 10 35.55 29.40 14.62
C PRO A 10 35.07 29.11 13.19
N GLN A 11 34.61 27.89 12.94
CA GLN A 11 33.99 27.54 11.66
C GLN A 11 32.65 28.27 11.48
N PRO A 12 32.34 28.73 10.25
CA PRO A 12 31.06 29.39 9.98
C PRO A 12 29.88 28.42 10.11
N PRO A 13 28.69 28.90 10.50
CA PRO A 13 27.51 28.07 10.66
C PRO A 13 27.09 27.44 9.32
N PRO A 14 26.52 26.21 9.36
CA PRO A 14 26.06 25.53 8.16
C PRO A 14 24.93 26.33 7.48
N PRO A 15 24.83 26.27 6.13
CA PRO A 15 23.79 26.97 5.40
C PRO A 15 22.39 26.44 5.80
N PRO A 16 21.36 27.30 5.76
CA PRO A 16 19.99 26.90 6.09
C PRO A 16 19.51 25.80 5.12
N PRO A 17 18.70 24.85 5.60
CA PRO A 17 18.16 23.79 4.75
C PRO A 17 17.30 24.40 3.62
N PRO A 18 17.27 23.78 2.43
CA PRO A 18 16.45 24.25 1.33
C PRO A 18 14.97 24.29 1.75
N PRO A 19 14.19 25.27 1.24
CA PRO A 19 12.78 25.40 1.59
C PRO A 19 12.03 24.12 1.20
N ARG A 20 11.31 23.54 2.17
CA ARG A 20 10.40 22.41 1.91
C ARG A 20 9.41 22.82 0.83
N PRO A 21 9.15 21.99 -0.19
CA PRO A 21 8.09 22.24 -1.15
C PRO A 21 6.78 22.42 -0.37
N LEU A 22 6.11 23.55 -0.60
CA LEU A 22 4.77 23.79 -0.10
C LEU A 22 3.88 22.67 -0.66
N LEU A 23 3.46 21.77 0.23
CA LEU A 23 2.51 20.70 -0.07
C LEU A 23 1.26 21.34 -0.68
N PHE A 24 1.10 21.17 -1.99
CA PHE A 24 -0.12 21.51 -2.70
C PHE A 24 -1.31 20.78 -2.06
N GLY A 25 -2.29 21.55 -1.59
CA GLY A 25 -3.65 21.08 -1.27
C GLY A 25 -3.78 20.27 0.02
N ALA A 26 -4.16 20.93 1.10
CA ALA A 26 -4.57 20.32 2.36
C ALA A 26 -5.96 19.64 2.25
N GLU A 27 -6.11 18.63 1.40
CA GLU A 27 -7.12 17.59 1.63
C GLU A 27 -6.43 16.40 2.30
N GLY A 28 -6.49 16.38 3.63
CA GLY A 28 -6.05 15.25 4.44
C GLY A 28 -6.67 13.94 3.92
N ARG A 29 -5.94 12.83 4.08
CA ARG A 29 -6.46 11.49 3.80
C ARG A 29 -7.75 11.32 4.61
N PRO A 30 -8.92 11.06 3.97
CA PRO A 30 -10.13 10.76 4.70
C PRO A 30 -9.88 9.56 5.61
N VAL A 31 -10.20 9.69 6.89
CA VAL A 31 -10.14 8.58 7.84
C VAL A 31 -11.15 7.53 7.37
N PRO A 32 -10.81 6.23 7.32
CA PRO A 32 -11.69 5.18 6.80
C PRO A 32 -13.08 5.07 7.44
N CYS A 33 -13.30 5.76 8.56
CA CYS A 33 -14.50 5.63 9.38
C CYS A 33 -15.46 6.83 9.28
N ASP A 34 -15.10 7.93 8.60
CA ASP A 34 -15.90 9.16 8.59
C ASP A 34 -16.49 9.47 7.20
N TRP A 35 -17.03 8.44 6.56
CA TRP A 35 -17.69 8.55 5.25
C TRP A 35 -19.18 8.89 5.34
N GLY A 36 -19.68 9.27 6.53
CA GLY A 36 -21.09 9.63 6.76
C GLY A 36 -21.60 10.77 5.87
N GLY A 37 -20.70 11.59 5.32
CA GLY A 37 -21.01 12.64 4.34
C GLY A 37 -20.65 12.32 2.88
N LEU A 38 -20.30 11.07 2.55
CA LEU A 38 -19.71 10.68 1.27
C LEU A 38 -20.52 9.66 0.44
N LEU A 39 -21.79 9.44 0.79
CA LEU A 39 -22.73 8.59 0.05
C LEU A 39 -23.20 9.25 -1.26
N ASP A 40 -22.27 9.73 -2.08
CA ASP A 40 -22.52 10.15 -3.46
C ASP A 40 -21.57 9.38 -4.38
N GLU A 41 -22.14 8.59 -5.28
CA GLU A 41 -21.41 7.80 -6.26
C GLU A 41 -20.45 8.67 -7.07
N ARG A 42 -20.82 9.92 -7.40
CA ARG A 42 -19.96 10.83 -8.16
C ARG A 42 -18.68 11.17 -7.41
N ARG A 43 -18.77 11.36 -6.09
CA ARG A 43 -17.60 11.64 -5.24
C ARG A 43 -16.70 10.41 -5.14
N LEU A 44 -17.28 9.23 -4.94
CA LEU A 44 -16.53 7.96 -4.91
C LEU A 44 -15.80 7.70 -6.24
N VAL A 45 -16.45 7.93 -7.38
CA VAL A 45 -15.82 7.82 -8.70
C VAL A 45 -14.69 8.85 -8.89
N THR A 46 -14.84 10.05 -8.34
CA THR A 46 -13.78 11.07 -8.37
C THR A 46 -12.57 10.65 -7.54
N HIS A 47 -12.79 10.14 -6.32
CA HIS A 47 -11.72 9.59 -5.48
C HIS A 47 -11.04 8.39 -6.15
N LEU A 48 -11.80 7.50 -6.80
CA LEU A 48 -11.26 6.39 -7.57
C LEU A 48 -10.32 6.88 -8.67
N LYS A 49 -10.74 7.86 -9.47
CA LYS A 49 -9.92 8.44 -10.55
C LYS A 49 -8.63 9.06 -10.02
N LEU A 50 -8.69 9.79 -8.90
CA LEU A 50 -7.51 10.35 -8.25
C LEU A 50 -6.54 9.27 -7.76
N ALA A 51 -7.06 8.20 -7.15
CA ALA A 51 -6.27 7.06 -6.68
C ALA A 51 -5.62 6.31 -7.85
N LEU A 52 -6.36 6.05 -8.94
CA LEU A 52 -5.83 5.43 -10.16
C LEU A 52 -4.74 6.30 -10.81
N GLY A 53 -4.92 7.63 -10.82
CA GLY A 53 -3.92 8.56 -11.33
C GLY A 53 -2.62 8.53 -10.51
N ARG A 54 -2.71 8.45 -9.18
CA ARG A 54 -1.56 8.28 -8.28
C ARG A 54 -0.85 6.95 -8.51
N GLU A 55 -1.62 5.87 -8.61
CA GLU A 55 -1.09 4.54 -8.90
C GLU A 55 -0.36 4.53 -10.24
N ALA A 56 -0.95 5.06 -11.31
CA ALA A 56 -0.35 5.07 -12.64
C ALA A 56 0.99 5.84 -12.70
N ARG A 57 1.11 6.98 -12.01
CA ARG A 57 2.36 7.75 -11.95
C ARG A 57 3.49 7.00 -11.26
N LEU A 58 3.13 6.24 -10.22
CA LEU A 58 4.11 5.65 -9.33
C LEU A 58 4.34 4.15 -9.60
N TRP A 59 3.51 3.51 -10.43
CA TRP A 59 3.59 2.10 -10.75
C TRP A 59 4.74 1.83 -11.72
N ARG A 60 5.79 1.16 -11.24
CA ARG A 60 6.86 0.61 -12.08
C ARG A 60 6.65 -0.90 -12.16
N ALA A 61 6.28 -1.41 -13.33
CA ALA A 61 6.18 -2.85 -13.55
C ALA A 61 7.57 -3.48 -13.38
N GLY A 62 7.78 -4.17 -12.26
CA GLY A 62 9.03 -4.86 -11.96
C GLY A 62 8.74 -6.05 -11.07
N THR A 63 9.20 -7.23 -11.49
CA THR A 63 9.19 -8.43 -10.66
C THR A 63 10.35 -8.36 -9.66
N PRO A 64 10.08 -8.42 -8.34
CA PRO A 64 11.15 -8.52 -7.35
C PRO A 64 11.92 -9.85 -7.52
N GLN A 65 13.20 -9.88 -7.13
CA GLN A 65 13.99 -11.12 -7.15
C GLN A 65 13.51 -12.13 -6.08
N VAL A 66 13.51 -13.42 -6.42
CA VAL A 66 12.93 -14.53 -5.62
C VAL A 66 13.47 -14.60 -4.19
N GLU A 67 14.76 -14.35 -3.97
CA GLU A 67 15.36 -14.41 -2.62
C GLU A 67 14.82 -13.33 -1.66
N ILE A 68 14.45 -12.16 -2.21
CA ILE A 68 13.86 -11.06 -1.45
C ILE A 68 12.37 -11.31 -1.19
N CYS A 69 11.72 -12.02 -2.09
CA CYS A 69 10.31 -12.39 -2.00
C CYS A 69 10.01 -13.27 -0.79
N ASP A 70 10.85 -14.26 -0.49
CA ASP A 70 10.64 -15.18 0.64
C ASP A 70 10.87 -14.47 1.98
N ALA A 71 11.94 -13.67 2.10
CA ALA A 71 12.20 -12.87 3.29
C ALA A 71 11.11 -11.82 3.53
N PHE A 72 10.57 -11.22 2.46
CA PHE A 72 9.46 -10.28 2.55
C PHE A 72 8.19 -10.96 3.06
N GLN A 73 7.84 -12.11 2.50
CA GLN A 73 6.66 -12.86 2.91
C GLN A 73 6.73 -13.18 4.41
N GLU A 74 7.88 -13.63 4.92
CA GLU A 74 8.09 -13.86 6.34
C GLU A 74 7.91 -12.57 7.18
N VAL A 75 8.53 -11.47 6.78
CA VAL A 75 8.40 -10.18 7.51
C VAL A 75 6.95 -9.71 7.56
N VAL A 76 6.23 -9.77 6.44
CA VAL A 76 4.81 -9.35 6.39
C VAL A 76 3.94 -10.27 7.22
N LEU A 77 4.14 -11.59 7.13
CA LEU A 77 3.38 -12.55 7.95
C LEU A 77 3.67 -12.38 9.44
N GLN A 78 4.91 -12.08 9.82
CA GLN A 78 5.26 -11.73 11.20
C GLN A 78 4.58 -10.44 11.64
N LEU A 79 4.61 -9.38 10.81
CA LEU A 79 3.89 -8.13 11.08
C LEU A 79 2.39 -8.33 11.23
N LEU A 80 1.77 -9.24 10.47
CA LEU A 80 0.36 -9.60 10.59
C LEU A 80 0.05 -10.44 11.84
N ARG A 81 0.99 -11.25 12.31
CA ARG A 81 0.86 -12.09 13.51
C ARG A 81 1.21 -11.34 14.80
N LEU A 82 1.98 -10.27 14.72
CA LEU A 82 2.32 -9.43 15.86
C LEU A 82 1.03 -8.85 16.43
N LYS A 83 0.81 -9.05 17.74
CA LYS A 83 -0.17 -8.23 18.46
C LYS A 83 0.19 -6.78 18.19
N ASN A 84 -0.79 -5.96 17.84
CA ASN A 84 -0.59 -4.56 17.53
C ASN A 84 -0.25 -3.78 18.82
N ILE A 85 0.96 -4.00 19.35
CA ILE A 85 1.48 -3.42 20.60
C ILE A 85 1.51 -1.89 20.52
N PHE A 86 1.72 -1.37 19.32
CA PHE A 86 1.75 0.06 19.02
C PHE A 86 0.39 0.65 18.63
N HIS A 87 -0.69 -0.16 18.62
CA HIS A 87 -2.05 0.23 18.24
C HIS A 87 -2.15 1.02 16.90
N PHE A 88 -1.34 0.66 15.90
CA PHE A 88 -1.40 1.28 14.57
C PHE A 88 -2.79 1.15 13.95
N SER A 89 -3.26 2.21 13.29
CA SER A 89 -4.48 2.14 12.50
C SER A 89 -4.30 1.21 11.28
N GLN A 90 -5.39 0.65 10.78
CA GLN A 90 -5.36 -0.19 9.58
C GLN A 90 -4.80 0.58 8.36
N SER A 91 -5.08 1.88 8.25
CA SER A 91 -4.50 2.74 7.22
C SER A 91 -2.98 2.87 7.35
N THR A 92 -2.47 3.06 8.56
CA THR A 92 -1.03 3.16 8.82
C THR A 92 -0.32 1.87 8.44
N PHE A 93 -0.88 0.72 8.83
CA PHE A 93 -0.32 -0.58 8.49
C PHE A 93 -0.30 -0.82 6.97
N ASN A 94 -1.41 -0.54 6.28
CA ASN A 94 -1.49 -0.76 4.84
C ASN A 94 -0.62 0.23 4.04
N LEU A 95 -0.45 1.46 4.54
CA LEU A 95 0.49 2.41 3.98
C LEU A 95 1.93 1.90 4.14
N ALA A 96 2.30 1.46 5.35
CA ALA A 96 3.63 0.90 5.62
C ALA A 96 3.91 -0.32 4.73
N LEU A 97 2.94 -1.24 4.59
CA LEU A 97 3.06 -2.40 3.73
C LEU A 97 3.22 -2.00 2.26
N THR A 98 2.44 -1.02 1.79
CA THR A 98 2.54 -0.48 0.41
C THR A 98 3.90 0.15 0.16
N ILE A 99 4.43 0.93 1.10
CA ILE A 99 5.77 1.51 1.02
C ILE A 99 6.82 0.41 0.98
N PHE A 100 6.70 -0.60 1.86
CA PHE A 100 7.65 -1.71 1.93
C PHE A 100 7.67 -2.53 0.64
N SER A 101 6.52 -2.92 0.10
CA SER A 101 6.41 -3.60 -1.20
C SER A 101 7.04 -2.79 -2.35
N ARG A 102 6.83 -1.47 -2.36
CA ARG A 102 7.41 -0.58 -3.37
C ARG A 102 8.92 -0.48 -3.27
N LEU A 103 9.44 -0.41 -2.05
CA LEU A 103 10.87 -0.44 -1.82
C LEU A 103 11.45 -1.70 -2.43
N LEU A 104 10.90 -2.87 -2.11
CA LEU A 104 11.39 -4.13 -2.68
C LEU A 104 11.33 -4.19 -4.20
N ALA A 105 10.25 -3.72 -4.82
CA ALA A 105 10.15 -3.65 -6.28
C ALA A 105 11.16 -2.66 -6.90
N SER A 106 11.49 -1.58 -6.19
CA SER A 106 12.47 -0.57 -6.64
C SER A 106 13.93 -1.00 -6.46
N VAL A 107 14.17 -1.96 -5.56
CA VAL A 107 15.49 -2.44 -5.19
C VAL A 107 15.96 -3.45 -6.25
N LYS A 108 16.50 -2.94 -7.36
CA LYS A 108 17.49 -3.65 -8.21
C LYS A 108 18.84 -3.83 -7.49
N LEU A 109 18.85 -3.80 -6.16
CA LEU A 109 20.01 -3.62 -5.29
C LEU A 109 20.42 -4.94 -4.59
N ILE A 110 20.13 -6.09 -5.19
CA ILE A 110 20.32 -7.40 -4.55
C ILE A 110 21.78 -7.70 -4.17
N PRO A 111 22.81 -7.30 -4.95
CA PRO A 111 24.19 -7.46 -4.46
C PRO A 111 24.40 -6.69 -3.15
N ARG A 112 23.76 -5.53 -3.04
CA ARG A 112 23.93 -4.64 -1.90
C ARG A 112 23.17 -5.06 -0.67
N ILE A 113 22.04 -5.79 -0.70
CA ILE A 113 21.34 -6.18 0.54
C ILE A 113 22.13 -7.25 1.32
N LYS A 114 22.75 -8.22 0.63
CA LYS A 114 23.67 -9.16 1.29
C LYS A 114 24.87 -8.41 1.89
N ASP A 115 25.42 -7.43 1.18
CA ASP A 115 26.44 -6.52 1.72
C ASP A 115 25.89 -5.60 2.81
N PHE A 116 24.61 -5.21 2.77
CA PHE A 116 23.94 -4.30 3.70
C PHE A 116 23.69 -5.00 5.02
N ILE A 117 23.21 -6.25 5.01
CA ILE A 117 23.06 -7.06 6.22
C ILE A 117 24.45 -7.38 6.80
N LYS A 118 25.46 -7.57 5.95
CA LYS A 118 26.86 -7.80 6.37
C LYS A 118 27.55 -6.53 6.91
N HIS A 119 27.17 -5.33 6.47
CA HIS A 119 27.71 -4.04 6.95
C HIS A 119 26.90 -3.37 8.07
N TYR A 120 25.58 -3.52 8.09
CA TYR A 120 24.66 -2.82 8.99
C TYR A 120 23.95 -3.78 9.97
N GLY A 121 24.39 -5.04 10.04
CA GLY A 121 23.91 -6.02 11.00
C GLY A 121 24.37 -5.66 12.42
N SER A 122 23.42 -5.17 13.23
CA SER A 122 23.52 -4.77 14.64
C SER A 122 24.11 -3.37 14.91
N GLY A 123 23.23 -2.39 15.15
CA GLY A 123 23.58 -1.06 15.67
C GLY A 123 23.29 0.11 14.71
N TYR A 124 22.03 0.35 14.36
CA TYR A 124 21.68 1.55 13.59
C TYR A 124 21.72 2.80 14.48
N THR A 125 22.52 3.79 14.07
CA THR A 125 22.46 5.14 14.64
C THR A 125 21.26 5.91 14.08
N PRO A 126 20.70 6.91 14.80
CA PRO A 126 19.62 7.75 14.28
C PRO A 126 19.93 8.39 12.92
N ASN A 127 21.19 8.73 12.66
CA ASN A 127 21.64 9.30 11.38
C ASN A 127 21.64 8.30 10.23
N GLU A 128 21.84 7.01 10.50
CA GLU A 128 21.71 5.95 9.49
C GLU A 128 20.25 5.68 9.16
N LEU A 129 19.40 5.65 10.18
CA LEU A 129 17.96 5.53 10.00
C LEU A 129 17.42 6.73 9.19
N LEU A 130 17.87 7.95 9.49
CA LEU A 130 17.50 9.15 8.74
C LEU A 130 17.98 9.10 7.28
N ARG A 131 19.20 8.60 7.02
CA ARG A 131 19.69 8.39 5.64
C ARG A 131 18.84 7.37 4.88
N MET A 132 18.40 6.30 5.55
CA MET A 132 17.47 5.33 4.96
C MET A 132 16.11 5.96 4.67
N GLU A 133 15.54 6.69 5.64
CA GLU A 133 14.25 7.38 5.49
C GLU A 133 14.28 8.40 4.34
N LEU A 134 15.32 9.23 4.26
CA LEU A 134 15.47 10.20 3.17
C LEU A 134 15.64 9.52 1.81
N ALA A 135 16.40 8.43 1.73
CA ALA A 135 16.53 7.66 0.49
C ALA A 135 15.20 7.01 0.06
N ILE A 136 14.42 6.52 1.03
CA ILE A 136 13.06 5.99 0.80
C ILE A 136 12.15 7.11 0.27
N LEU A 137 12.12 8.27 0.94
CA LEU A 137 11.32 9.42 0.54
C LEU A 137 11.69 9.91 -0.85
N ASP A 138 12.98 9.96 -1.18
CA ASP A 138 13.46 10.34 -2.51
C ASP A 138 12.99 9.33 -3.59
N LYS A 139 13.03 8.02 -3.31
CA LYS A 139 12.46 7.00 -4.22
C LYS A 139 10.95 7.07 -4.37
N LEU A 140 10.26 7.55 -3.34
CA LEU A 140 8.82 7.83 -3.38
C LEU A 140 8.51 9.20 -4.02
N HIS A 141 9.52 9.93 -4.52
CA HIS A 141 9.38 11.30 -5.03
C HIS A 141 8.75 12.25 -4.01
N TRP A 142 8.95 11.97 -2.72
CA TRP A 142 8.33 12.67 -1.60
C TRP A 142 6.79 12.66 -1.61
N ASP A 143 6.18 11.84 -2.48
CA ASP A 143 4.73 11.63 -2.54
C ASP A 143 4.34 10.46 -1.61
N LEU A 144 4.09 10.80 -0.35
CA LEU A 144 3.55 9.86 0.64
C LEU A 144 2.04 9.65 0.49
N TYR A 145 1.37 10.42 -0.40
CA TYR A 145 -0.04 10.27 -0.70
C TYR A 145 -0.26 9.22 -1.80
N ILE A 146 0.25 8.02 -1.52
CA ILE A 146 0.16 6.87 -2.42
C ILE A 146 -1.26 6.30 -2.34
N GLY A 147 -1.85 5.98 -3.50
CA GLY A 147 -3.07 5.16 -3.54
C GLY A 147 -2.71 3.75 -3.06
N THR A 148 -3.15 3.39 -1.86
CA THR A 148 -2.90 2.05 -1.30
C THR A 148 -3.95 1.06 -1.83
N PRO A 149 -3.63 -0.25 -1.89
CA PRO A 149 -4.63 -1.27 -2.20
C PRO A 149 -5.85 -1.21 -1.26
N LEU A 150 -5.65 -0.78 0.00
CA LEU A 150 -6.75 -0.56 0.95
C LEU A 150 -7.67 0.59 0.51
N ASP A 151 -7.12 1.69 -0.01
CA ASP A 151 -7.93 2.81 -0.51
C ASP A 151 -8.86 2.36 -1.64
N PHE A 152 -8.34 1.55 -2.58
CA PHE A 152 -9.15 0.95 -3.64
C PHE A 152 -10.19 -0.02 -3.09
N LEU A 153 -9.83 -0.87 -2.12
CA LEU A 153 -10.75 -1.81 -1.50
C LEU A 153 -11.93 -1.09 -0.84
N THR A 154 -11.65 -0.04 -0.07
CA THR A 154 -12.70 0.76 0.60
C THR A 154 -13.58 1.48 -0.41
N ILE A 155 -13.00 2.06 -1.48
CA ILE A 155 -13.79 2.73 -2.53
C ILE A 155 -14.67 1.75 -3.29
N PHE A 156 -14.14 0.59 -3.71
CA PHE A 156 -14.92 -0.43 -4.41
C PHE A 156 -16.03 -1.01 -3.54
N HIS A 157 -15.74 -1.29 -2.27
CA HIS A 157 -16.75 -1.75 -1.32
C HIS A 157 -17.89 -0.73 -1.16
N ALA A 158 -17.56 0.55 -0.99
CA ALA A 158 -18.55 1.62 -0.90
C ALA A 158 -19.40 1.74 -2.18
N LEU A 159 -18.78 1.63 -3.37
CA LEU A 159 -19.50 1.63 -4.65
C LEU A 159 -20.46 0.44 -4.77
N VAL A 160 -20.05 -0.75 -4.31
CA VAL A 160 -20.91 -1.94 -4.30
C VAL A 160 -22.08 -1.77 -3.34
N VAL A 161 -21.82 -1.35 -2.11
CA VAL A 161 -22.85 -1.14 -1.09
C VAL A 161 -23.87 -0.07 -1.52
N LEU A 162 -23.41 0.98 -2.19
CA LEU A 162 -24.27 2.07 -2.68
C LEU A 162 -25.08 1.66 -3.93
N GLY A 163 -24.43 1.03 -4.92
CA GLY A 163 -25.06 0.67 -6.19
C GLY A 163 -25.95 -0.58 -6.12
N TRP A 164 -25.67 -1.49 -5.17
CA TRP A 164 -26.40 -2.75 -5.01
C TRP A 164 -26.77 -2.98 -3.54
N PRO A 165 -27.77 -2.25 -3.00
CA PRO A 165 -28.12 -2.32 -1.57
C PRO A 165 -28.51 -3.72 -1.09
N HIS A 166 -29.04 -4.59 -1.96
CA HIS A 166 -29.32 -5.99 -1.65
C HIS A 166 -28.08 -6.79 -1.22
N VAL A 167 -26.88 -6.37 -1.66
CA VAL A 167 -25.62 -6.98 -1.20
C VAL A 167 -25.47 -6.81 0.30
N VAL A 168 -25.92 -5.68 0.88
CA VAL A 168 -25.86 -5.41 2.33
C VAL A 168 -26.61 -6.48 3.12
N GLU A 169 -27.75 -6.93 2.61
CA GLU A 169 -28.56 -7.98 3.26
C GLU A 169 -27.87 -9.35 3.25
N LEU A 170 -26.99 -9.57 2.27
CA LEU A 170 -26.22 -10.79 2.07
C LEU A 170 -24.88 -10.77 2.82
N LEU A 171 -24.45 -9.61 3.33
CA LEU A 171 -23.17 -9.49 4.03
C LEU A 171 -23.12 -10.33 5.31
N PRO A 172 -21.94 -10.85 5.70
CA PRO A 172 -21.75 -11.46 7.01
C PRO A 172 -22.22 -10.53 8.13
N GLN A 173 -23.15 -11.01 8.96
CA GLN A 173 -23.75 -10.26 10.07
C GLN A 173 -24.44 -8.94 9.66
N ARG A 174 -24.71 -8.74 8.36
CA ARG A 174 -25.28 -7.50 7.78
C ARG A 174 -24.51 -6.24 8.21
N ASN A 175 -23.20 -6.38 8.44
CA ASN A 175 -22.38 -5.31 8.96
C ASN A 175 -21.28 -4.95 7.96
N PRO A 176 -21.46 -3.85 7.20
CA PRO A 176 -20.47 -3.36 6.24
C PRO A 176 -19.07 -3.15 6.83
N SER A 177 -18.97 -2.71 8.10
CA SER A 177 -17.67 -2.45 8.73
C SER A 177 -16.91 -3.73 9.05
N LEU A 178 -17.60 -4.76 9.56
CA LEU A 178 -17.01 -6.09 9.76
C LEU A 178 -16.62 -6.74 8.43
N HIS A 179 -17.42 -6.50 7.40
CA HIS A 179 -17.14 -6.99 6.06
C HIS A 179 -15.87 -6.38 5.48
N VAL A 180 -15.73 -5.04 5.49
CA VAL A 180 -14.50 -4.36 5.07
C VAL A 180 -13.29 -4.81 5.88
N ALA A 181 -13.44 -5.02 7.20
CA ALA A 181 -12.36 -5.51 8.04
C ALA A 181 -11.90 -6.92 7.65
N SER A 182 -12.83 -7.81 7.30
CA SER A 182 -12.53 -9.15 6.79
C SER A 182 -11.78 -9.08 5.45
N LEU A 183 -12.29 -8.29 4.50
CA LEU A 183 -11.67 -8.11 3.19
C LEU A 183 -10.29 -7.46 3.31
N THR A 184 -10.10 -6.54 4.25
CA THR A 184 -8.79 -5.92 4.47
C THR A 184 -7.78 -6.93 4.97
N ARG A 185 -8.20 -7.89 5.81
CA ARG A 185 -7.32 -8.99 6.22
C ARG A 185 -6.90 -9.85 5.03
N GLN A 186 -7.85 -10.22 4.16
CA GLN A 186 -7.54 -10.95 2.93
C GLN A 186 -6.54 -10.19 2.04
N LEU A 187 -6.74 -8.88 1.89
CA LEU A 187 -5.83 -8.00 1.16
C LEU A 187 -4.42 -8.01 1.74
N GLN A 188 -4.30 -7.90 3.06
CA GLN A 188 -3.01 -7.93 3.74
C GLN A 188 -2.28 -9.26 3.54
N HIS A 189 -3.00 -10.39 3.59
CA HIS A 189 -2.43 -11.72 3.29
C HIS A 189 -2.00 -11.84 1.82
N CYS A 190 -2.79 -11.29 0.90
CA CYS A 190 -2.44 -11.23 -0.51
C CYS A 190 -1.18 -10.41 -0.76
N MET A 191 -1.05 -9.26 -0.07
CA MET A 191 0.14 -8.41 -0.15
C MET A 191 1.39 -9.06 0.45
N ALA A 192 1.27 -10.13 1.23
CA ALA A 192 2.42 -10.96 1.65
C ALA A 192 2.91 -11.89 0.53
N GLY A 193 2.06 -12.21 -0.45
CA GLY A 193 2.40 -13.05 -1.59
C GLY A 193 3.20 -12.27 -2.64
N HIS A 194 4.47 -12.62 -2.81
CA HIS A 194 5.35 -11.88 -3.73
C HIS A 194 4.86 -11.87 -5.18
N GLN A 195 4.21 -12.95 -5.64
CA GLN A 195 3.63 -13.06 -6.98
C GLN A 195 2.50 -12.07 -7.20
N LEU A 196 1.86 -11.58 -6.13
CA LEU A 196 0.77 -10.60 -6.20
C LEU A 196 1.29 -9.16 -6.23
N LEU A 197 2.55 -8.92 -5.83
CA LEU A 197 3.18 -7.60 -5.91
C LEU A 197 3.41 -7.11 -7.34
N GLN A 198 3.32 -8.00 -8.34
CA GLN A 198 3.40 -7.62 -9.76
C GLN A 198 2.11 -7.00 -10.30
N PHE A 199 1.01 -7.01 -9.53
CA PHE A 199 -0.25 -6.41 -9.92
C PHE A 199 -0.47 -5.09 -9.20
N LYS A 200 -1.18 -4.18 -9.89
CA LYS A 200 -1.64 -2.93 -9.31
C LYS A 200 -2.51 -3.18 -8.07
N GLY A 201 -2.44 -2.27 -7.11
CA GLY A 201 -3.27 -2.31 -5.91
C GLY A 201 -4.76 -2.24 -6.24
N SER A 202 -5.13 -1.49 -7.28
CA SER A 202 -6.49 -1.46 -7.82
C SER A 202 -6.96 -2.82 -8.33
N THR A 203 -6.10 -3.54 -9.07
CA THR A 203 -6.39 -4.90 -9.55
C THR A 203 -6.55 -5.88 -8.39
N LEU A 204 -5.64 -5.86 -7.42
CA LEU A 204 -5.69 -6.76 -6.27
C LEU A 204 -6.96 -6.54 -5.43
N ALA A 205 -7.29 -5.28 -5.15
CA ALA A 205 -8.51 -4.93 -4.42
C ALA A 205 -9.78 -5.35 -5.16
N LEU A 206 -9.83 -5.14 -6.49
CA LEU A 206 -10.99 -5.55 -7.30
C LEU A 206 -11.16 -7.07 -7.35
N VAL A 207 -10.07 -7.83 -7.42
CA VAL A 207 -10.13 -9.30 -7.35
C VAL A 207 -10.72 -9.76 -6.03
N ILE A 208 -10.30 -9.18 -4.89
CA ILE A 208 -10.84 -9.54 -3.57
C ILE A 208 -12.34 -9.26 -3.50
N ILE A 209 -12.80 -8.12 -4.02
CA ILE A 209 -14.23 -7.79 -4.14
C ILE A 209 -14.95 -8.77 -5.06
N THR A 210 -14.33 -9.15 -6.18
CA THR A 210 -14.88 -10.11 -7.15
C THR A 210 -15.13 -11.47 -6.50
N LEU A 211 -14.13 -12.01 -5.81
CA LEU A 211 -14.26 -13.30 -5.10
C LEU A 211 -15.36 -13.28 -4.05
N GLU A 212 -15.51 -12.15 -3.36
CA GLU A 212 -16.55 -12.01 -2.35
C GLU A 212 -17.94 -11.89 -2.98
N LEU A 213 -18.10 -11.15 -4.07
CA LEU A 213 -19.38 -11.06 -4.77
C LEU A 213 -19.78 -12.38 -5.45
N GLU A 214 -18.83 -13.09 -6.06
CA GLU A 214 -19.02 -14.46 -6.59
C GLU A 214 -19.60 -15.41 -5.52
N ARG A 215 -19.19 -15.23 -4.25
CA ARG A 215 -19.66 -16.02 -3.12
C ARG A 215 -21.04 -15.60 -2.61
N LEU A 216 -21.36 -14.32 -2.69
CA LEU A 216 -22.55 -13.74 -2.08
C LEU A 216 -23.81 -13.80 -2.96
N MET A 217 -23.66 -13.66 -4.29
CA MET A 217 -24.82 -13.54 -5.18
C MET A 217 -24.59 -14.16 -6.57
N PRO A 218 -25.64 -14.71 -7.22
CA PRO A 218 -25.53 -15.29 -8.55
C PRO A 218 -25.30 -14.24 -9.66
N ASP A 219 -25.87 -13.04 -9.54
CA ASP A 219 -25.76 -11.96 -10.54
C ASP A 219 -24.54 -11.04 -10.32
N TRP A 220 -23.48 -11.57 -9.70
CA TRP A 220 -22.26 -10.84 -9.30
C TRP A 220 -21.56 -10.12 -10.46
N TRP A 221 -21.73 -10.59 -11.70
CA TRP A 221 -21.06 -10.02 -12.86
C TRP A 221 -21.47 -8.57 -13.15
N THR A 222 -22.71 -8.18 -12.83
CA THR A 222 -23.20 -6.82 -13.09
C THR A 222 -22.41 -5.76 -12.30
N PRO A 223 -22.28 -5.87 -10.95
CA PRO A 223 -21.37 -5.02 -10.18
C PRO A 223 -19.92 -5.06 -10.68
N ILE A 224 -19.40 -6.24 -11.02
CA ILE A 224 -18.00 -6.38 -11.43
C ILE A 224 -17.73 -5.75 -12.79
N SER A 225 -18.63 -5.89 -13.76
CA SER A 225 -18.51 -5.24 -15.07
C SER A 225 -18.49 -3.71 -14.94
N ASP A 226 -19.32 -3.16 -14.06
CA ASP A 226 -19.35 -1.71 -13.78
C ASP A 226 -18.05 -1.24 -13.10
N LEU A 227 -17.58 -1.95 -12.07
CA LEU A 227 -16.32 -1.62 -11.40
C LEU A 227 -15.11 -1.75 -12.34
N LEU A 228 -15.06 -2.76 -13.21
CA LEU A 228 -14.01 -2.92 -14.22
C LEU A 228 -13.93 -1.70 -15.15
N LYS A 229 -15.08 -1.20 -15.61
CA LYS A 229 -15.15 0.02 -16.45
C LYS A 229 -14.68 1.25 -15.69
N LYS A 230 -15.13 1.43 -14.44
CA LYS A 230 -14.71 2.57 -13.59
C LYS A 230 -13.22 2.52 -13.25
N ALA A 231 -12.67 1.32 -13.06
CA ALA A 231 -11.27 1.11 -12.70
C ALA A 231 -10.31 1.05 -13.90
N GLN A 232 -10.84 0.94 -15.14
CA GLN A 232 -10.06 0.76 -16.37
C GLN A 232 -9.14 -0.48 -16.31
N ILE A 233 -9.66 -1.58 -15.77
CA ILE A 233 -8.93 -2.86 -15.66
C ILE A 233 -9.47 -3.83 -16.72
N SER A 234 -8.58 -4.46 -17.48
CA SER A 234 -8.95 -5.49 -18.46
C SER A 234 -9.36 -6.80 -17.77
N ILE A 235 -10.27 -7.55 -18.39
CA ILE A 235 -10.72 -8.86 -17.87
C ILE A 235 -9.55 -9.85 -17.77
N GLU A 236 -8.60 -9.78 -18.69
CA GLU A 236 -7.40 -10.63 -18.71
C GLU A 236 -6.53 -10.40 -17.47
N GLN A 237 -6.26 -9.12 -17.13
CA GLN A 237 -5.53 -8.75 -15.92
C GLN A 237 -6.26 -9.21 -14.65
N LEU A 238 -7.59 -9.05 -14.61
CA LEU A 238 -8.41 -9.52 -13.49
C LEU A 238 -8.26 -11.03 -13.31
N ARG A 239 -8.43 -11.81 -14.39
CA ARG A 239 -8.35 -13.27 -14.35
C ARG A 239 -6.97 -13.77 -13.91
N CYS A 240 -5.89 -13.24 -14.48
CA CYS A 240 -4.53 -13.61 -14.11
C CYS A 240 -4.23 -13.33 -12.63
N CYS A 241 -4.70 -12.20 -12.10
CA CYS A 241 -4.55 -11.88 -10.68
C CYS A 241 -5.43 -12.78 -9.80
N MET A 242 -6.65 -13.08 -10.24
CA MET A 242 -7.61 -13.91 -9.53
C MET A 242 -7.10 -15.32 -9.24
N ASP A 243 -6.45 -15.97 -10.20
CA ASP A 243 -5.91 -17.33 -10.01
C ASP A 243 -4.83 -17.35 -8.92
N LEU A 244 -3.97 -16.33 -8.89
CA LEU A 244 -2.92 -16.18 -7.88
C LEU A 244 -3.47 -15.82 -6.50
N VAL A 245 -4.49 -14.96 -6.42
CA VAL A 245 -5.18 -14.66 -5.16
C VAL A 245 -5.86 -15.90 -4.60
N LYS A 246 -6.56 -16.68 -5.45
CA LYS A 246 -7.17 -17.95 -5.03
C LYS A 246 -6.13 -18.92 -4.48
N HIS A 247 -4.94 -18.99 -5.08
CA HIS A 247 -3.85 -19.81 -4.56
C HIS A 247 -3.33 -19.29 -3.21
N GLN A 248 -3.05 -17.99 -3.11
CA GLN A 248 -2.51 -17.35 -1.89
C GLN A 248 -3.47 -17.42 -0.70
N LEU A 249 -4.79 -17.36 -0.93
CA LEU A 249 -5.79 -17.47 0.13
C LEU A 249 -6.04 -18.93 0.57
N ARG A 250 -5.63 -19.93 -0.23
CA ARG A 250 -5.72 -21.36 0.13
C ARG A 250 -4.52 -21.87 0.92
N THR A 251 -3.38 -21.19 0.80
CA THR A 251 -2.16 -21.52 1.54
C THR A 251 -2.19 -20.99 2.98
N PHE A 252 -3.34 -20.47 3.43
CA PHE A 252 -3.57 -19.90 4.75
C PHE A 252 -4.67 -20.63 5.51
#